data_AF-A0A8C9CJL6-F1
#
_entry.id   AF-A0A8C9CJL6-F1
#
_cell.length_a   1.000
_cell.length_b   1.000
_cell.length_c   1.000
_cell.angle_alpha   90.00
_cell.angle_beta   90.00
_cell.angle_gamma   90.00
#
_symmetry.space_group_name_H-M   'P 1'
#
loop_
_entity.id
_entity.type
_entity.pdbx_description
1 polymer ?
#
loop_
_entity_poly.entity_id
_entity_poly.type
_entity_poly.pdbx_seq_one_letter_code
_entity_poly.pdbx_strand_id
1 'polypeptide(L)'
;MVAPVLETAHVFCCPNRVWGGLSWSSRPGGVLAFGTSCSVVLYDPQKSVVITNLNGHTARVDCIQWICKQDGSPSTELVSGGSDIQVVHWDIENNQSLRLE
;
A
#
# COMPACT_ATOMS: atom_id res chain seq x y z
N MET A 1 -14.84 16.04 29.48
CA MET A 1 -14.36 16.02 28.08
C MET A 1 -15.14 14.93 27.36
N VAL A 2 -15.96 15.29 26.37
CA VAL A 2 -16.71 14.32 25.55
C VAL A 2 -15.78 13.88 24.43
N ALA A 3 -15.60 12.57 24.24
CA ALA A 3 -14.80 12.06 23.14
C ALA A 3 -15.41 12.50 21.80
N PRO A 4 -14.60 12.87 20.80
CA PRO A 4 -15.12 13.23 19.49
C PRO A 4 -15.88 12.05 18.88
N VAL A 5 -16.99 12.35 18.20
CA VAL A 5 -17.73 11.35 17.42
C VAL A 5 -16.86 10.98 16.22
N LEU A 6 -16.53 9.69 16.09
CA LEU A 6 -15.89 9.17 14.90
C LEU A 6 -16.94 8.90 13.83
N GLU A 7 -16.75 9.46 12.65
CA GLU A 7 -17.55 9.16 11.48
C GLU A 7 -16.74 8.33 10.48
N THR A 8 -17.41 7.39 9.81
CA THR A 8 -16.79 6.59 8.76
C THR A 8 -16.61 7.46 7.52
N ALA A 9 -15.36 7.71 7.12
CA ALA A 9 -15.06 8.53 5.94
C ALA A 9 -15.12 7.72 4.62
N HIS A 10 -14.56 6.51 4.61
CA HIS A 10 -14.48 5.66 3.42
C HIS A 10 -14.70 4.19 3.76
N VAL A 11 -15.39 3.47 2.88
CA VAL A 11 -15.55 2.00 2.93
C VAL A 11 -15.12 1.45 1.58
N PHE A 12 -14.24 0.45 1.59
CA PHE A 12 -13.83 -0.25 0.38
C PHE A 12 -13.81 -1.75 0.64
N CYS A 13 -14.11 -2.54 -0.39
CA CYS A 13 -14.01 -3.99 -0.36
C CYS A 13 -12.96 -4.45 -1.35
N CYS A 14 -12.03 -5.26 -0.89
CA CYS A 14 -10.97 -5.85 -1.72
C CYS A 14 -10.90 -7.36 -1.45
N PRO A 15 -10.55 -8.18 -2.46
CA PRO A 15 -10.21 -9.58 -2.25
C PRO A 15 -8.85 -9.72 -1.54
N ASN A 16 -8.71 -9.18 -0.33
CA ASN A 16 -7.52 -9.39 0.49
C ASN A 16 -7.83 -10.44 1.55
N ARG A 17 -7.12 -11.57 1.50
CA ARG A 17 -7.29 -12.68 2.45
C ARG A 17 -6.33 -12.59 3.65
N VAL A 18 -5.47 -11.58 3.69
CA VAL A 18 -4.35 -11.51 4.63
C VAL A 18 -4.49 -10.32 5.58
N TRP A 19 -4.23 -10.56 6.86
CA TRP A 19 -4.14 -9.50 7.86
C TRP A 19 -2.85 -8.71 7.67
N GLY A 20 -2.93 -7.38 7.76
CA GLY A 20 -1.74 -6.51 7.62
C GLY A 20 -1.33 -6.23 6.17
N GLY A 21 -2.08 -6.68 5.17
CA GLY A 21 -1.82 -6.37 3.76
C GLY A 21 -2.27 -4.97 3.34
N LEU A 22 -2.22 -3.98 4.24
CA LEU A 22 -2.68 -2.60 4.03
C LEU A 22 -1.70 -1.63 4.68
N SER A 23 -1.31 -0.56 3.97
CA SER A 23 -0.47 0.51 4.52
C SER A 23 -0.88 1.86 3.94
N TRP A 24 -0.93 2.87 4.82
CA TRP A 24 -1.13 4.27 4.42
C TRP A 24 0.21 4.96 4.16
N SER A 25 0.26 5.79 3.11
CA SER A 25 1.40 6.68 2.90
C SER A 25 1.32 7.90 3.82
N SER A 26 2.47 8.48 4.16
CA SER A 26 2.56 9.72 4.94
C SER A 26 2.21 10.99 4.13
N ARG A 27 1.82 10.84 2.84
CA ARG A 27 1.54 11.96 1.94
C ARG A 27 0.24 12.69 2.34
N PRO A 28 0.18 14.04 2.23
CA PRO A 28 -1.09 14.76 2.29
C PRO A 28 -2.08 14.20 1.27
N GLY A 29 -3.29 13.83 1.70
CA GLY A 29 -4.28 13.14 0.87
C GLY A 29 -4.26 11.62 0.96
N GLY A 30 -3.22 11.02 1.54
CA GLY A 30 -3.15 9.61 1.94
C GLY A 30 -3.39 8.62 0.80
N VAL A 31 -2.32 8.08 0.22
CA VAL A 31 -2.45 6.95 -0.70
C VAL A 31 -2.49 5.65 0.10
N LEU A 32 -3.50 4.83 -0.14
CA LEU A 32 -3.61 3.51 0.45
C LEU A 32 -2.94 2.48 -0.48
N ALA A 33 -2.00 1.72 0.06
CA ALA A 33 -1.46 0.54 -0.61
C ALA A 33 -2.06 -0.71 0.02
N PHE A 34 -2.50 -1.66 -0.79
CA PHE A 34 -2.97 -2.94 -0.29
C PHE A 34 -2.70 -4.11 -1.23
N GLY A 35 -2.63 -5.29 -0.64
CA GLY A 35 -2.29 -6.53 -1.33
C GLY A 35 -3.54 -7.19 -1.88
N THR A 36 -3.43 -7.71 -3.09
CA THR A 36 -4.44 -8.59 -3.69
C THR A 36 -3.86 -9.99 -3.81
N SER A 37 -4.19 -10.74 -4.86
CA SER A 37 -3.52 -11.99 -5.17
C SER A 37 -2.04 -11.73 -5.48
N CYS A 38 -1.64 -11.52 -6.73
CA CYS A 38 -0.22 -11.41 -7.10
C CYS A 38 0.25 -9.96 -7.31
N SER A 39 -0.56 -9.00 -6.87
CA SER A 39 -0.37 -7.58 -7.18
C SER A 39 -0.60 -6.71 -5.95
N VAL A 40 0.12 -5.59 -5.91
CA VAL A 40 -0.11 -4.51 -4.95
C VAL A 40 -0.88 -3.39 -5.65
N VAL A 41 -1.93 -2.90 -5.02
CA VAL A 41 -2.79 -1.85 -5.56
C VAL A 41 -2.56 -0.55 -4.80
N LEU A 42 -2.40 0.55 -5.53
CA LEU A 42 -2.39 1.89 -4.97
C LEU A 42 -3.73 2.57 -5.22
N TYR A 43 -4.34 3.09 -4.17
CA TYR A 43 -5.68 3.65 -4.18
C TYR A 43 -5.70 5.06 -3.58
N ASP A 44 -6.39 5.97 -4.27
CA ASP A 44 -6.67 7.33 -3.81
C ASP A 44 -8.09 7.36 -3.20
N PRO A 45 -8.23 7.45 -1.86
CA PRO A 45 -9.53 7.47 -1.19
C PRO A 45 -10.30 8.77 -1.42
N GLN A 46 -9.61 9.89 -1.66
CA GLN A 46 -10.26 11.19 -1.90
C GLN A 46 -10.98 11.19 -3.24
N LYS A 47 -10.35 10.62 -4.27
CA LYS A 47 -10.93 10.49 -5.61
C LYS A 47 -11.73 9.21 -5.80
N SER A 48 -11.62 8.27 -4.86
CA SER A 48 -12.19 6.92 -4.97
C SER A 48 -11.76 6.18 -6.23
N VAL A 49 -10.47 6.29 -6.59
CA VAL A 49 -9.90 5.65 -7.79
C VAL A 49 -8.68 4.80 -7.47
N VAL A 50 -8.51 3.73 -8.23
CA VAL A 50 -7.24 3.01 -8.29
C VAL A 50 -6.25 3.84 -9.10
N ILE A 51 -5.12 4.18 -8.49
CA ILE A 51 -4.04 4.93 -9.12
C ILE A 51 -3.26 4.02 -10.06
N THR A 52 -2.83 2.87 -9.54
CA THR A 52 -2.06 1.88 -10.31
C THR A 52 -2.04 0.51 -9.64
N ASN A 53 -1.71 -0.51 -10.44
CA ASN A 53 -1.45 -1.87 -10.00
C ASN A 53 0.03 -2.21 -10.23
N LEU A 54 0.73 -2.51 -9.15
CA LEU A 54 2.11 -2.95 -9.14
C LEU A 54 2.13 -4.47 -9.26
N ASN A 55 2.53 -4.96 -10.43
CA ASN A 55 2.63 -6.38 -10.74
C ASN A 55 4.09 -6.81 -10.63
N GLY A 56 4.37 -7.82 -9.82
CA GLY A 56 5.74 -8.28 -9.63
C GLY A 56 5.86 -9.52 -8.77
N HIS A 57 4.92 -9.76 -7.86
CA HIS A 57 4.87 -11.03 -7.14
C HIS A 57 4.34 -12.13 -8.05
N THR A 58 4.85 -13.34 -7.87
CA THR A 58 4.35 -14.54 -8.57
C THR A 58 3.32 -15.30 -7.74
N ALA A 59 3.23 -15.01 -6.45
CA ALA A 59 2.26 -15.57 -5.51
C ALA A 59 1.58 -14.47 -4.68
N ARG A 60 0.80 -14.89 -3.68
CA ARG A 60 0.00 -13.98 -2.85
C ARG A 60 0.87 -12.95 -2.15
N VAL A 61 0.48 -11.68 -2.18
CA VAL A 61 1.10 -10.64 -1.33
C VAL A 61 0.56 -10.77 0.09
N ASP A 62 1.45 -10.99 1.06
CA ASP A 62 1.07 -11.21 2.46
C ASP A 62 1.25 -9.96 3.32
N CYS A 63 2.25 -9.11 3.04
CA CYS A 63 2.51 -7.90 3.80
C CYS A 63 2.95 -6.75 2.90
N ILE A 64 2.58 -5.52 3.27
CA ILE A 64 2.91 -4.30 2.55
C ILE A 64 3.19 -3.19 3.56
N GLN A 65 4.23 -2.39 3.32
CA GLN A 65 4.56 -1.26 4.16
C GLN A 65 5.15 -0.10 3.36
N TRP A 66 4.61 1.10 3.57
CA TRP A 66 5.22 2.34 3.07
C TRP A 66 6.47 2.68 3.86
N ILE A 67 7.52 3.10 3.15
CA ILE A 67 8.73 3.64 3.75
C ILE A 67 8.46 5.12 4.07
N CYS A 68 8.25 5.40 5.36
CA CYS A 68 8.12 6.76 5.85
C CYS A 68 9.51 7.34 6.15
N LYS A 69 9.87 8.41 5.45
CA LYS A 69 11.11 9.15 5.71
C LYS A 69 10.90 10.05 6.94
N GLN A 70 11.91 10.12 7.81
CA GLN A 70 11.84 10.88 9.07
C GLN A 70 11.86 12.41 8.87
N ASP A 71 12.20 12.86 7.67
CA ASP A 71 12.24 14.27 7.27
C ASP A 71 10.84 14.86 6.99
N GLY A 72 9.78 14.05 7.12
CA GLY A 72 8.41 14.46 6.81
C GLY A 72 8.13 14.53 5.31
N SER A 73 9.06 14.06 4.47
CA SER A 73 8.85 13.98 3.03
C SER A 73 7.80 12.92 2.69
N PRO A 74 7.11 13.09 1.54
CA PRO A 74 6.17 12.11 1.03
C PRO A 74 6.75 10.68 0.99
N SER A 75 6.02 9.65 1.46
CA SER A 75 6.43 8.26 1.23
C SER A 75 6.43 7.95 -0.27
N THR A 76 7.61 7.86 -0.87
CA THR A 76 7.82 7.55 -2.30
C THR A 76 7.98 6.06 -2.57
N GLU A 77 8.27 5.31 -1.53
CA GLU A 77 8.74 3.94 -1.63
C GLU A 77 7.88 3.00 -0.80
N LEU A 78 7.70 1.78 -1.30
CA LEU A 78 6.89 0.75 -0.69
C LEU A 78 7.66 -0.57 -0.70
N VAL A 79 7.50 -1.37 0.35
CA VAL A 79 7.99 -2.74 0.40
C VAL A 79 6.81 -3.68 0.48
N SER A 80 6.85 -4.75 -0.32
CA SER A 80 5.87 -5.85 -0.22
C SER A 80 6.57 -7.19 -0.10
N GLY A 81 6.03 -8.06 0.73
CA GLY A 81 6.45 -9.45 0.87
C GLY A 81 5.33 -10.39 0.43
N GLY A 82 5.70 -11.44 -0.29
CA GLY A 82 4.76 -12.43 -0.81
C GLY A 82 5.11 -13.86 -0.45
N SER A 83 4.13 -14.75 -0.63
CA SER A 83 4.30 -16.21 -0.52
C SER A 83 5.26 -16.79 -1.57
N ASP A 84 5.72 -15.98 -2.52
CA ASP A 84 6.75 -16.35 -3.49
C ASP A 84 8.16 -16.32 -2.91
N ILE A 85 8.28 -16.06 -1.59
CA ILE A 85 9.57 -15.98 -0.88
C ILE A 85 10.42 -14.85 -1.49
N GLN A 86 9.75 -13.76 -1.87
CA GLN A 86 10.39 -12.58 -2.45
C GLN A 86 9.92 -11.34 -1.71
N VAL A 87 10.85 -10.41 -1.53
CA VAL A 87 10.54 -9.05 -1.09
C VAL A 87 10.74 -8.11 -2.28
N VAL A 88 9.73 -7.30 -2.58
CA VAL A 88 9.79 -6.34 -3.67
C VAL A 88 9.78 -4.93 -3.09
N HIS A 89 10.79 -4.16 -3.46
CA HIS A 89 10.87 -2.72 -3.22
C HIS A 89 10.31 -2.01 -4.45
N TRP A 90 9.37 -1.11 -4.22
CA TRP A 90 8.71 -0.32 -5.25
C TRP A 90 9.09 1.15 -5.06
N ASP A 91 9.65 1.75 -6.10
CA ASP A 91 9.81 3.19 -6.23
C ASP A 91 8.67 3.71 -7.11
N ILE A 92 7.75 4.44 -6.49
CA ILE A 92 6.53 4.93 -7.15
C ILE A 92 6.83 6.13 -8.05
N GLU A 93 7.86 6.93 -7.77
CA GLU A 93 8.19 8.11 -8.57
C GLU A 93 8.92 7.73 -9.86
N ASN A 94 9.87 6.79 -9.74
CA ASN A 94 10.61 6.30 -10.90
C ASN A 94 9.91 5.14 -11.62
N ASN A 95 8.79 4.66 -11.07
CA ASN A 95 8.06 3.48 -11.52
C ASN A 95 8.98 2.24 -11.67
N GLN A 96 9.86 2.06 -10.69
CA GLN A 96 10.84 0.98 -10.67
C GLN A 96 10.48 -0.05 -9.59
N SER A 97 10.76 -1.33 -9.87
CA SER A 97 10.58 -2.42 -8.91
C SER A 97 11.88 -3.21 -8.79
N LEU A 98 12.41 -3.30 -7.57
CA LEU A 98 13.60 -4.09 -7.25
C LEU A 98 13.17 -5.33 -6.46
N ARG A 99 13.57 -6.51 -6.94
CA ARG A 99 13.36 -7.77 -6.22
C ARG A 99 14.58 -8.06 -5.37
N LEU A 100 14.33 -8.41 -4.11
CA LEU A 100 15.32 -8.85 -3.15
C LEU A 100 15.09 -10.34 -2.91
N GLU A 101 16.15 -11.13 -3.14
CA GLU A 101 16.21 -12.58 -2.90
C GLU A 101 16.56 -12.91 -1.45
#